data_AF-A0AAV9UFG2-F1
#
_entry.id   AF-A0AAV9UFG2-F1
#
_cell.length_a   1.000
_cell.length_b   1.000
_cell.length_c   1.000
_cell.angle_alpha   90.00
_cell.angle_beta   90.00
_cell.angle_gamma   90.00
#
_symmetry.space_group_name_H-M   'P 1'
#
loop_
_entity.id
_entity.type
_entity.pdbx_description
1 polymer ?
#
loop_
_entity_poly.entity_id
_entity_poly.type
_entity_poly.pdbx_seq_one_letter_code
_entity_poly.pdbx_strand_id
1 'polypeptide(L)'
;MAAVLPSRGPAAASSLLSTWRAIAYQRNRLFTLPGPAFVLPTFSIGLQLSIPPAISQLWDSILKAVPKKKQSHSRKRMRQLAGKALQDIISLNECPGCGSIKRSHHLCPTCVDEIRDMWKAGVGRDSRAPPAPEASNSSPSAAAPELASDDTRGSGSQPPI
;
A
#
# COMPACT_ATOMS: atom_id res chain seq x y z
N MET A 1 -13.63 59.50 28.17
CA MET A 1 -14.69 59.40 27.14
C MET A 1 -13.98 59.11 25.83
N ALA A 2 -14.07 57.98 25.13
CA ALA A 2 -15.06 56.91 25.10
C ALA A 2 -14.36 55.54 25.06
N ALA A 3 -15.04 54.54 25.62
CA ALA A 3 -14.71 53.13 25.51
C ALA A 3 -15.28 52.57 24.20
N VAL A 4 -14.54 51.70 23.50
CA VAL A 4 -15.11 50.78 22.50
C VAL A 4 -14.49 49.41 22.73
N LEU A 5 -15.38 48.44 22.93
CA LEU A 5 -15.16 47.06 23.31
C LEU A 5 -14.62 46.22 22.13
N PRO A 6 -13.77 45.20 22.35
CA PRO A 6 -13.52 44.17 21.36
C PRO A 6 -14.73 43.23 21.23
N SER A 7 -15.13 42.97 19.98
CA SER A 7 -16.22 42.08 19.60
C SER A 7 -15.93 40.63 19.99
N ARG A 8 -16.91 40.03 20.69
CA ARG A 8 -17.02 38.59 20.98
C ARG A 8 -17.40 37.85 19.69
N GLY A 9 -16.48 37.04 19.17
CA GLY A 9 -16.79 35.98 18.20
C GLY A 9 -17.16 34.67 18.92
N PRO A 10 -18.11 33.87 18.40
CA PRO A 10 -18.69 32.74 19.10
C PRO A 10 -17.77 31.51 19.13
N ALA A 11 -17.86 30.81 20.27
CA ALA A 11 -17.38 29.47 20.47
C ALA A 11 -18.12 28.48 19.55
N ALA A 12 -17.41 27.93 18.56
CA ALA A 12 -17.78 26.67 17.93
C ALA A 12 -16.77 25.62 18.38
N ALA A 13 -16.90 25.21 19.64
CA ALA A 13 -16.35 23.96 20.12
C ALA A 13 -17.17 22.80 19.53
N SER A 14 -16.52 21.65 19.36
CA SER A 14 -17.13 20.34 19.05
C SER A 14 -17.61 20.25 17.59
N SER A 15 -17.04 19.44 16.69
CA SER A 15 -16.97 17.99 16.82
C SER A 15 -16.29 17.41 15.57
N LEU A 16 -14.97 17.33 15.48
CA LEU A 16 -14.29 16.57 14.41
C LEU A 16 -13.13 15.70 14.93
N LEU A 17 -13.24 15.21 16.18
CA LEU A 17 -12.47 14.06 16.65
C LEU A 17 -13.37 12.82 16.70
N SER A 18 -13.71 12.21 15.57
CA SER A 18 -14.43 10.93 15.61
C SER A 18 -14.51 10.16 14.28
N THR A 19 -13.42 9.95 13.55
CA THR A 19 -13.42 8.91 12.49
C THR A 19 -12.14 8.07 12.42
N TRP A 20 -11.41 7.96 13.54
CA TRP A 20 -10.37 6.93 13.71
C TRP A 20 -10.83 5.88 14.74
N ARG A 21 -12.05 5.36 14.57
CA ARG A 21 -12.58 4.28 15.41
C ARG A 21 -13.71 3.50 14.72
N ALA A 22 -13.42 2.97 13.54
CA ALA A 22 -13.96 1.67 13.14
C ALA A 22 -12.77 0.71 13.14
N ILE A 23 -12.23 0.39 14.32
CA ILE A 23 -12.55 -0.89 14.97
C ILE A 23 -12.73 -1.97 13.90
N ALA A 24 -11.59 -2.55 13.55
CA ALA A 24 -11.38 -3.99 13.46
C ALA A 24 -12.50 -4.78 14.17
N TYR A 25 -13.58 -5.01 13.45
CA TYR A 25 -14.59 -6.02 13.75
C TYR A 25 -15.24 -6.47 12.45
N GLN A 26 -14.41 -6.79 11.45
CA GLN A 26 -14.82 -7.68 10.38
C GLN A 26 -14.83 -9.11 10.96
N ARG A 27 -15.81 -9.29 11.85
CA ARG A 27 -16.52 -10.48 12.25
C ARG A 27 -16.01 -11.74 11.55
N ASN A 28 -15.35 -12.59 12.35
CA ASN A 28 -15.21 -14.02 12.13
C ASN A 28 -16.48 -14.53 11.44
N ARG A 29 -16.39 -14.77 10.13
CA ARG A 29 -17.30 -15.67 9.43
C ARG A 29 -17.04 -17.02 10.09
N LEU A 30 -18.00 -17.47 10.90
CA LEU A 30 -18.11 -18.85 11.31
C LEU A 30 -18.09 -19.69 10.03
N PHE A 31 -16.92 -20.24 9.73
CA PHE A 31 -16.77 -21.29 8.75
C PHE A 31 -17.31 -22.54 9.45
N THR A 32 -18.62 -22.70 9.37
CA THR A 32 -19.33 -23.89 9.81
C THR A 32 -18.90 -25.02 8.88
N LEU A 33 -17.83 -25.73 9.25
CA LEU A 33 -17.43 -26.96 8.58
C LEU A 33 -18.44 -28.05 8.96
N PRO A 34 -19.13 -28.69 8.01
CA PRO A 34 -19.90 -29.89 8.30
C PRO A 34 -18.90 -31.01 8.61
N GLY A 35 -18.73 -31.31 9.90
CA GLY A 35 -17.86 -32.41 10.33
C GLY A 35 -18.51 -33.75 9.98
N PRO A 36 -17.84 -34.66 9.24
CA PRO A 36 -18.22 -36.06 9.25
C PRO A 36 -17.96 -36.62 10.66
N ALA A 37 -18.95 -37.33 11.21
CA ALA A 37 -18.87 -38.00 12.48
C ALA A 37 -17.78 -39.08 12.44
N PHE A 38 -16.56 -38.70 12.82
CA PHE A 38 -15.51 -39.66 13.15
C PHE A 38 -15.87 -40.29 14.50
N VAL A 39 -16.42 -41.49 14.43
CA VAL A 39 -16.46 -42.44 15.54
C VAL A 39 -15.02 -42.69 15.97
N LEU A 40 -14.62 -42.11 17.10
CA LEU A 40 -13.36 -42.42 17.73
C LEU A 40 -13.57 -43.74 18.50
N PRO A 41 -12.98 -44.88 18.07
CA PRO A 41 -12.85 -46.00 18.99
C PRO A 41 -12.04 -45.49 20.18
N THR A 42 -12.55 -45.70 21.38
CA THR A 42 -11.87 -45.43 22.63
C THR A 42 -10.64 -46.33 22.73
N PHE A 43 -9.58 -45.95 22.03
CA PHE A 43 -8.27 -46.51 22.21
C PHE A 43 -7.72 -45.84 23.48
N SER A 44 -7.99 -46.48 24.60
CA SER A 44 -7.42 -46.15 25.91
C SER A 44 -5.90 -46.36 25.84
N ILE A 45 -5.19 -45.43 25.21
CA ILE A 45 -3.75 -45.37 25.25
C ILE A 45 -3.41 -44.81 26.62
N GLY A 46 -2.98 -45.69 27.52
CA GLY A 46 -2.25 -45.31 28.72
C GLY A 46 -0.95 -44.63 28.30
N LEU A 47 -1.03 -43.34 27.96
CA LEU A 47 0.12 -42.51 27.66
C LEU A 47 0.76 -42.16 29.01
N GLN A 48 1.59 -43.07 29.53
CA GLN A 48 2.57 -42.71 30.53
C GLN A 48 3.53 -41.73 29.84
N LEU A 49 3.25 -40.42 29.96
CA LEU A 49 4.11 -39.35 29.46
C LEU A 49 5.45 -39.39 30.20
N SER A 50 6.35 -40.27 29.78
CA SER A 50 7.77 -40.16 30.04
C SER A 50 8.26 -38.98 29.19
N ILE A 51 8.09 -37.77 29.73
CA ILE A 51 8.55 -36.50 29.15
C ILE A 51 10.07 -36.60 29.06
N PRO A 52 10.67 -36.76 27.87
CA PRO A 52 12.11 -36.81 27.76
C PRO A 52 12.69 -35.44 28.18
N PRO A 53 13.82 -35.37 28.92
CA PRO A 53 14.44 -34.11 29.33
C PRO A 53 14.94 -33.25 28.16
N ALA A 54 14.80 -33.72 26.91
CA ALA A 54 15.06 -32.95 25.71
C ALA A 54 14.01 -31.84 25.47
N ILE A 55 12.75 -32.02 25.89
CA ILE A 55 11.72 -31.00 25.68
C ILE A 55 11.74 -29.88 26.72
N SER A 56 12.29 -30.08 27.93
CA SER A 56 12.43 -28.98 28.91
C SER A 56 13.31 -27.84 28.39
N GLN A 57 14.39 -28.17 27.67
CA GLN A 57 15.27 -27.17 27.05
C GLN A 57 14.61 -26.39 25.91
N LEU A 58 13.64 -27.00 25.24
CA LEU A 58 12.86 -26.35 24.19
C LEU A 58 11.89 -25.31 24.79
N TRP A 59 11.31 -25.59 25.96
CA TRP A 59 10.39 -24.68 26.65
C TRP A 59 11.09 -23.41 27.15
N ASP A 60 12.30 -23.50 27.71
CA ASP A 60 13.06 -22.33 28.15
C ASP A 60 13.43 -21.40 26.99
N SER A 61 13.77 -21.95 25.83
CA SER A 61 14.04 -21.18 24.62
C SER A 61 12.81 -20.39 24.15
N ILE A 62 11.64 -21.03 24.14
CA ILE A 62 10.37 -20.41 23.75
C ILE A 62 9.96 -19.33 24.74
N LEU A 63 10.06 -19.59 26.05
CA LEU A 63 9.70 -18.62 27.09
C LEU A 63 10.65 -17.41 27.11
N LYS A 64 11.93 -17.60 26.75
CA LYS A 64 12.94 -16.55 26.72
C LYS A 64 12.96 -15.74 25.41
N ALA A 65 12.39 -16.26 24.33
CA ALA A 65 12.27 -15.58 23.04
C ALA A 65 11.22 -14.45 23.02
N VAL A 66 10.35 -14.36 24.04
CA VAL A 66 9.32 -13.32 24.12
C VAL A 66 9.96 -11.95 24.40
N PRO A 67 9.65 -10.90 23.62
CA PRO A 67 10.14 -9.55 23.88
C PRO A 67 9.76 -9.10 25.30
N LYS A 68 10.77 -8.81 26.13
CA LYS A 68 10.54 -8.43 27.54
C LYS A 68 9.71 -7.15 27.68
N LYS A 69 9.84 -6.22 26.74
CA LYS A 69 9.21 -4.89 26.75
C LYS A 69 8.81 -4.47 25.34
N LYS A 70 7.75 -3.66 25.26
CA LYS A 70 7.33 -3.01 24.01
C LYS A 70 8.43 -2.04 23.54
N GLN A 71 8.77 -2.08 22.25
CA GLN A 71 9.67 -1.11 21.63
C GLN A 71 9.10 0.30 21.68
N SER A 72 9.97 1.32 21.84
CA SER A 72 9.56 2.72 21.80
C SER A 72 9.24 3.16 20.37
N HIS A 73 8.43 4.21 20.23
CA HIS A 73 8.08 4.74 18.90
C HIS A 73 9.32 5.16 18.10
N SER A 74 10.28 5.83 18.74
CA SER A 74 11.53 6.26 18.10
C SER A 74 12.35 5.07 17.57
N ARG A 75 12.57 4.04 18.39
CA ARG A 75 13.35 2.86 17.98
C ARG A 75 12.65 2.06 16.87
N LYS A 76 11.31 1.98 16.88
CA LYS A 76 10.53 1.43 15.77
C LYS A 76 10.73 2.25 14.49
N ARG A 77 10.60 3.56 14.57
CA ARG A 77 10.75 4.47 13.42
C ARG A 77 12.15 4.40 12.81
N MET A 78 13.20 4.41 13.63
CA MET A 78 14.58 4.26 13.16
C MET A 78 14.78 2.92 12.44
N ARG A 79 14.27 1.82 12.98
CA ARG A 79 14.33 0.51 12.30
C ARG A 79 13.53 0.46 11.00
N GLN A 80 12.47 1.23 10.87
CA GLN A 80 11.60 1.25 9.68
C GLN A 80 12.10 2.18 8.58
N LEU A 81 12.74 3.30 8.92
CA LEU A 81 13.16 4.32 7.96
C LEU A 81 14.66 4.29 7.64
N ALA A 82 15.52 3.76 8.53
CA ALA A 82 16.96 3.71 8.27
C ALA A 82 17.27 2.79 7.09
N GLY A 83 17.74 3.38 5.98
CA GLY A 83 18.17 2.66 4.78
C GLY A 83 17.06 1.96 4.00
N LYS A 84 15.79 2.26 4.29
CA LYS A 84 14.60 1.61 3.70
C LYS A 84 13.76 2.57 2.87
N ALA A 85 14.33 3.71 2.50
CA ALA A 85 13.69 4.62 1.57
C ALA A 85 13.55 3.93 0.21
N LEU A 86 12.42 4.19 -0.46
CA LEU A 86 12.24 3.81 -1.85
C LEU A 86 13.29 4.56 -2.67
N GLN A 87 14.09 3.83 -3.44
CA GLN A 87 15.10 4.44 -4.29
C GLN A 87 14.45 4.99 -5.55
N ASP A 88 14.84 6.19 -5.94
CA ASP A 88 14.34 6.81 -7.16
C ASP A 88 14.91 6.10 -8.38
N ILE A 89 14.06 5.85 -9.37
CA ILE A 89 14.46 5.22 -10.62
C ILE A 89 14.93 6.32 -11.56
N ILE A 90 16.25 6.52 -11.65
CA ILE A 90 16.88 7.56 -12.49
C ILE A 90 16.93 7.14 -13.97
N SER A 91 16.81 5.84 -14.24
CA SER A 91 17.02 5.24 -15.55
C SER A 91 15.78 5.27 -16.47
N LEU A 92 15.08 6.41 -16.52
CA LEU A 92 13.91 6.62 -17.38
C LEU A 92 14.32 7.41 -18.63
N ASN A 93 13.98 6.88 -19.81
CA ASN A 93 14.25 7.49 -21.12
C ASN A 93 12.93 7.62 -21.90
N GLU A 94 12.87 8.51 -22.88
CA GLU A 94 11.73 8.62 -23.80
C GLU A 94 11.74 7.50 -24.86
N CYS A 95 10.56 7.05 -25.28
CA CYS A 95 10.44 6.06 -26.36
C CYS A 95 10.56 6.73 -27.73
N PRO A 96 11.42 6.22 -28.65
CA PRO A 96 11.57 6.79 -29.98
C PRO A 96 10.36 6.56 -30.91
N GLY A 97 9.44 5.64 -30.55
CA GLY A 97 8.24 5.37 -31.35
C GLY A 97 7.05 6.24 -30.96
N CYS A 98 6.63 6.16 -29.70
CA CYS A 98 5.42 6.80 -29.19
C CYS A 98 5.67 8.01 -28.26
N GLY A 99 6.92 8.33 -27.93
CA GLY A 99 7.28 9.44 -27.04
C GLY A 99 7.00 9.22 -25.55
N SER A 100 6.32 8.14 -25.13
CA SER A 100 6.07 7.87 -23.71
C SER A 100 7.34 7.46 -22.95
N ILE A 101 7.41 7.79 -21.66
CA ILE A 101 8.54 7.43 -20.80
C ILE A 101 8.62 5.92 -20.60
N LYS A 102 9.81 5.36 -20.77
CA LYS A 102 10.13 3.94 -20.55
C LYS A 102 11.37 3.78 -19.68
N ARG A 103 11.61 2.57 -19.16
CA ARG A 103 12.88 2.23 -18.48
C ARG A 103 14.01 2.04 -19.51
N SER A 104 15.23 2.40 -19.14
CA SER A 104 16.42 2.16 -19.95
C SER A 104 16.60 0.65 -20.19
N HIS A 105 17.04 0.28 -21.40
CA HIS A 105 17.21 -1.11 -21.85
C HIS A 105 15.95 -1.99 -21.88
N HIS A 106 14.76 -1.42 -21.65
CA HIS A 106 13.50 -2.12 -21.83
C HIS A 106 12.78 -1.64 -23.09
N LEU A 107 12.01 -2.54 -23.69
CA LEU A 107 11.05 -2.18 -24.73
C LEU A 107 9.90 -1.37 -24.09
N CYS A 108 9.31 -0.47 -24.87
CA CYS A 108 8.21 0.36 -24.39
C CYS A 108 6.95 -0.49 -24.20
N PRO A 109 6.27 -0.45 -23.04
CA PRO A 109 5.09 -1.28 -22.80
C PRO A 109 3.99 -1.01 -23.84
N THR A 110 3.70 0.27 -24.12
CA THR A 110 2.65 0.70 -25.06
C THR A 110 2.90 0.19 -26.48
N CYS A 111 4.06 0.46 -27.07
CA CYS A 111 4.38 0.01 -28.42
C CYS A 111 4.35 -1.52 -28.53
N VAL A 112 4.86 -2.24 -27.52
CA VAL A 112 4.87 -3.72 -27.58
C VAL A 112 3.46 -4.27 -27.42
N ASP A 113 2.58 -3.65 -26.61
CA ASP A 113 1.18 -4.05 -26.50
C ASP A 113 0.46 -3.87 -27.84
N GLU A 114 0.62 -2.71 -28.49
CA GLU A 114 0.05 -2.43 -29.83
C GLU A 114 0.52 -3.42 -30.89
N ILE A 115 1.84 -3.67 -30.96
CA ILE A 115 2.41 -4.61 -31.91
C ILE A 115 1.93 -6.04 -31.62
N ARG A 116 1.86 -6.43 -30.34
CA ARG A 116 1.31 -7.73 -29.95
C ARG A 116 -0.14 -7.87 -30.38
N ASP A 117 -0.96 -6.84 -30.21
CA ASP A 117 -2.37 -6.89 -30.59
C ASP A 117 -2.55 -6.91 -32.11
N MET A 118 -1.70 -6.19 -32.86
CA MET A 118 -1.65 -6.27 -34.32
C MET A 118 -1.27 -7.69 -34.79
N TRP A 119 -0.27 -8.33 -34.17
CA TRP A 119 0.13 -9.70 -34.51
C TRP A 119 -0.94 -10.73 -34.15
N LYS A 120 -1.64 -10.56 -33.02
CA LYS A 120 -2.80 -11.37 -32.64
C LYS A 120 -3.97 -11.18 -33.60
N ALA A 121 -4.20 -9.95 -34.08
CA ALA A 121 -5.27 -9.63 -35.03
C ALA A 121 -5.05 -10.35 -36.36
N GLY A 122 -3.80 -10.48 -36.81
CA GLY A 122 -3.44 -11.53 -37.77
C GLY A 122 -2.34 -11.13 -38.74
N VAL A 123 -1.14 -11.65 -38.51
CA VAL A 123 -0.21 -11.94 -39.61
C VAL A 123 -0.76 -13.18 -40.33
N GLY A 124 -1.55 -12.97 -41.39
CA GLY A 124 -2.08 -14.04 -42.25
C GLY A 124 -3.60 -14.17 -42.36
N ARG A 125 -4.39 -13.14 -42.03
CA ARG A 125 -5.82 -13.12 -42.36
C ARG A 125 -6.14 -11.91 -43.20
N ASP A 126 -6.37 -12.16 -44.48
CA ASP A 126 -6.75 -11.18 -45.48
C ASP A 126 -8.02 -10.44 -45.03
N SER A 127 -7.86 -9.14 -44.76
CA SER A 127 -8.86 -8.07 -44.89
C SER A 127 -10.35 -8.40 -44.65
N ARG A 128 -10.79 -8.54 -43.38
CA ARG A 128 -12.11 -8.02 -42.96
C ARG A 128 -12.20 -7.85 -41.43
N ALA A 129 -12.50 -6.61 -41.03
CA ALA A 129 -12.94 -6.14 -39.72
C ALA A 129 -11.87 -5.95 -38.61
N PRO A 130 -11.37 -4.72 -38.40
CA PRO A 130 -10.70 -4.37 -37.16
C PRO A 130 -11.73 -4.30 -36.00
N PRO A 131 -11.45 -4.85 -34.80
CA PRO A 131 -12.25 -4.55 -33.62
C PRO A 131 -12.02 -3.09 -33.23
N ALA A 132 -13.10 -2.32 -33.15
CA ALA A 132 -13.08 -0.93 -32.70
C ALA A 132 -12.91 -0.86 -31.17
N PRO A 133 -11.94 -0.08 -30.65
CA PRO A 133 -12.06 0.51 -29.34
C PRO A 133 -12.29 2.03 -29.47
N GLU A 134 -13.56 2.42 -29.63
CA GLU A 134 -14.01 3.80 -29.41
C GLU A 134 -14.70 3.88 -28.03
N ALA A 135 -14.09 4.62 -27.10
CA ALA A 135 -14.74 5.59 -26.21
C ALA A 135 -13.79 5.95 -25.06
N SER A 136 -12.85 6.83 -25.38
CA SER A 136 -12.34 7.83 -24.46
C SER A 136 -13.49 8.55 -23.77
N ASN A 137 -13.69 8.32 -22.48
CA ASN A 137 -14.48 9.20 -21.61
C ASN A 137 -13.76 9.35 -20.27
N SER A 138 -12.63 10.07 -20.29
CA SER A 138 -12.21 10.87 -19.15
C SER A 138 -12.78 12.28 -19.34
N SER A 139 -14.00 12.49 -18.84
CA SER A 139 -14.44 13.80 -18.40
C SER A 139 -14.66 13.71 -16.90
N PRO A 140 -13.81 14.38 -16.11
CA PRO A 140 -14.35 15.17 -15.03
C PRO A 140 -13.85 16.62 -15.05
N SER A 141 -14.79 17.48 -14.68
CA SER A 141 -14.66 18.82 -14.10
C SER A 141 -14.08 19.94 -14.97
N ALA A 142 -15.01 20.67 -15.57
CA ALA A 142 -15.00 22.12 -15.43
C ALA A 142 -14.88 22.51 -13.95
N ALA A 143 -13.82 23.26 -13.61
CA ALA A 143 -13.79 24.29 -12.58
C ALA A 143 -12.39 24.94 -12.59
N ALA A 144 -12.20 25.94 -13.46
CA ALA A 144 -11.28 27.03 -13.13
C ALA A 144 -11.92 27.88 -12.02
N PRO A 145 -11.12 28.47 -11.11
CA PRO A 145 -10.82 29.87 -11.34
C PRO A 145 -9.34 30.26 -11.09
N GLU A 146 -9.10 31.48 -11.52
CA GLU A 146 -7.89 32.28 -11.66
C GLU A 146 -6.97 32.49 -10.43
N LEU A 147 -5.71 32.80 -10.80
CA LEU A 147 -4.74 33.72 -10.19
C LEU A 147 -4.43 33.61 -8.68
N ALA A 148 -3.22 33.12 -8.39
CA ALA A 148 -2.32 33.77 -7.42
C ALA A 148 -0.87 33.55 -7.86
N SER A 149 -0.20 34.66 -8.16
CA SER A 149 1.23 34.80 -8.36
C SER A 149 1.99 34.77 -7.03
N ASP A 150 3.32 34.68 -7.15
CA ASP A 150 4.36 34.76 -6.12
C ASP A 150 4.60 33.50 -5.29
N ASP A 151 5.73 32.84 -5.56
CA ASP A 151 6.71 32.56 -4.51
C ASP A 151 8.09 32.23 -5.10
N THR A 152 8.97 33.22 -4.98
CA THR A 152 10.41 33.18 -4.70
C THR A 152 11.23 31.93 -5.08
N ARG A 153 12.12 32.15 -6.07
CA ARG A 153 13.35 31.39 -6.32
C ARG A 153 14.26 31.44 -5.08
N GLY A 154 14.24 30.40 -4.26
CA GLY A 154 15.07 30.23 -3.06
C GLY A 154 16.10 29.09 -3.20
N SER A 155 17.32 29.47 -3.56
CA SER A 155 18.64 28.87 -3.25
C SER A 155 18.71 27.38 -2.89
N GLY A 156 19.13 26.55 -3.86
CA GLY A 156 19.83 25.31 -3.58
C GLY A 156 21.25 25.62 -3.11
N SER A 157 21.50 25.49 -1.80
CA SER A 157 22.84 25.36 -1.26
C SER A 157 23.38 23.98 -1.62
N GLN A 158 24.43 23.94 -2.44
CA GLN A 158 25.32 22.80 -2.56
C GLN A 158 25.98 22.51 -1.19
N PRO A 159 26.00 21.27 -0.70
CA PRO A 159 26.92 20.91 0.37
C PRO A 159 28.35 20.75 -0.19
N PRO A 160 29.38 21.30 0.46
CA PRO A 160 30.77 21.03 0.10
C PRO A 160 31.27 19.72 0.72
N ILE A 161 31.96 18.94 -0.14
CA ILE A 161 32.83 17.76 0.08
C ILE A 161 32.16 16.48 0.56
#